data_AF-K8X443-F1
#
_entry.id   AF-K8X443-F1
#
_cell.length_a   1.000
_cell.length_b   1.000
_cell.length_c   1.000
_cell.angle_alpha   90.00
_cell.angle_beta   90.00
_cell.angle_gamma   90.00
#
_symmetry.space_group_name_H-M   'P 1'
#
loop_
_entity.id
_entity.type
_entity.pdbx_description
1 polymer ?
#
loop_
_entity_poly.entity_id
_entity_poly.type
_entity_poly.pdbx_seq_one_letter_code
_entity_poly.pdbx_strand_id
1 'polypeptide(L)'
;MGLFEVCANIDPTHTVLIVRDSSGEVVHRIEKPPRWGLLPEGSIDFAALESALLTLGYHRAPDADWVTGHWSAHTLAEPAPGSRSPDSPR
;
A
#
# COMPACT_ATOMS: atom_id res chain seq x y z
N MET A 1 -0.66 18.28 -0.30
CA MET A 1 -0.21 16.92 0.08
C MET A 1 -0.50 16.03 -1.12
N GLY A 2 0.40 15.11 -1.48
CA GLY A 2 0.23 14.27 -2.68
C GLY A 2 -0.60 13.02 -2.37
N LEU A 3 -1.52 12.66 -3.26
CA LEU A 3 -2.28 11.41 -3.19
C LEU A 3 -1.55 10.33 -3.98
N PHE A 4 -1.51 9.11 -3.43
CA PHE A 4 -0.85 7.95 -4.00
C PHE A 4 -1.84 6.79 -4.12
N GLU A 5 -1.76 6.04 -5.20
CA GLU A 5 -2.49 4.78 -5.35
C GLU A 5 -1.68 3.65 -4.70
N VAL A 6 -2.33 2.86 -3.87
CA VAL A 6 -1.76 1.66 -3.26
C VAL A 6 -2.45 0.43 -3.82
N CYS A 7 -1.65 -0.56 -4.20
CA CYS A 7 -2.10 -1.88 -4.65
C CYS A 7 -1.34 -2.97 -3.92
N ALA A 8 -2.04 -3.82 -3.18
CA ALA A 8 -1.53 -5.08 -2.65
C ALA A 8 -2.03 -6.21 -3.54
N ASN A 9 -1.12 -6.97 -4.15
CA ASN A 9 -1.43 -8.23 -4.83
C ASN A 9 -0.91 -9.40 -3.98
N ILE A 10 -1.84 -10.19 -3.47
CA ILE A 10 -1.65 -11.21 -2.45
C ILE A 10 -1.79 -12.59 -3.10
N ASP A 11 -0.70 -13.10 -3.66
CA ASP A 11 -0.71 -14.40 -4.33
C ASP A 11 -0.23 -15.54 -3.38
N PRO A 12 -0.72 -16.79 -3.57
CA PRO A 12 -0.26 -17.96 -2.83
C PRO A 12 1.23 -18.26 -2.94
N THR A 13 1.93 -17.69 -3.92
CA THR A 13 3.35 -17.89 -4.20
C THR A 13 4.19 -16.64 -3.96
N HIS A 14 3.59 -15.45 -3.96
CA HIS A 14 4.30 -14.19 -3.74
C HIS A 14 3.34 -13.06 -3.36
N THR A 15 3.73 -12.11 -2.51
CA THR A 15 2.88 -10.94 -2.25
C THR A 15 3.65 -9.66 -2.50
N VAL A 16 3.02 -8.70 -3.18
CA VAL A 16 3.62 -7.40 -3.50
C VAL A 16 2.71 -6.28 -3.06
N LEU A 17 3.28 -5.29 -2.38
CA LEU A 17 2.67 -4.00 -2.12
C LEU A 17 3.34 -2.95 -3.00
N ILE A 18 2.55 -2.24 -3.80
CA ILE A 18 2.98 -1.22 -4.75
C ILE A 18 2.33 0.10 -4.35
N VAL A 19 3.12 1.17 -4.32
CA VAL A 19 2.66 2.56 -4.19
C VAL A 19 3.01 3.30 -5.48
N ARG A 20 2.01 3.95 -6.08
CA ARG A 20 2.16 4.77 -7.30
C ARG A 20 1.80 6.21 -7.01
N ASP A 21 2.51 7.14 -7.64
CA ASP A 21 2.13 8.54 -7.60
C ASP A 21 0.98 8.86 -8.58
N SER A 22 0.57 10.13 -8.62
CA SER A 22 -0.51 10.60 -9.50
C SER A 22 -0.24 10.47 -11.01
N SER A 23 1.02 10.27 -11.42
CA SER A 23 1.37 10.01 -12.82
C SER A 23 1.25 8.53 -13.19
N GLY A 24 1.04 7.65 -12.20
CA GLY A 24 0.98 6.20 -12.36
C GLY A 24 2.34 5.51 -12.18
N GLU A 25 3.41 6.27 -11.97
CA GLU A 25 4.76 5.73 -11.76
C GLU A 25 4.89 5.07 -10.38
N VAL A 26 5.60 3.94 -10.34
CA VAL A 26 5.81 3.18 -9.11
C VAL A 26 6.90 3.85 -8.28
N VAL A 27 6.52 4.42 -7.13
CA VAL A 27 7.44 5.08 -6.21
C VAL A 27 7.95 4.15 -5.10
N HIS A 28 7.15 3.14 -4.72
CA HIS A 28 7.60 2.07 -3.83
C HIS A 28 7.05 0.71 -4.26
N ARG A 29 7.90 -0.32 -4.09
CA ARG A 29 7.54 -1.72 -4.27
C ARG A 29 8.16 -2.53 -3.15
N ILE A 30 7.32 -3.23 -2.37
CA ILE A 30 7.77 -4.15 -1.33
C ILE A 30 7.32 -5.56 -1.67
N GLU A 31 8.27 -6.49 -1.64
CA GLU A 31 7.97 -7.92 -1.68
C GLU A 31 7.76 -8.46 -0.26
N LYS A 32 6.76 -9.31 -0.12
CA LYS A 32 6.34 -9.93 1.13
C LYS A 32 6.23 -11.44 0.95
N PRO A 33 6.30 -12.20 2.06
CA PRO A 33 6.07 -13.64 2.01
C PRO A 33 4.73 -13.98 1.34
N PRO A 34 4.59 -15.18 0.76
CA PRO A 34 3.33 -15.61 0.17
C PRO A 34 2.18 -15.49 1.17
N ARG A 35 1.00 -15.08 0.70
CA ARG A 35 -0.21 -14.89 1.53
C ARG A 35 -0.08 -13.85 2.64
N TRP A 36 0.98 -13.04 2.66
CA TRP A 36 1.08 -11.94 3.61
C TRP A 36 -0.04 -10.94 3.34
N GLY A 37 -0.71 -10.44 4.40
CA GLY A 37 -1.91 -9.62 4.23
C GLY A 37 -3.20 -10.45 4.11
N LEU A 38 -3.17 -11.75 4.42
CA LEU A 38 -4.37 -12.57 4.66
C LEU A 38 -4.43 -13.03 6.11
N LEU A 39 -5.65 -13.04 6.64
CA LEU A 39 -5.97 -13.75 7.87
C LEU A 39 -6.07 -15.27 7.61
N PRO A 40 -5.98 -16.13 8.64
CA PRO A 40 -6.06 -17.58 8.49
C PRO A 40 -7.32 -18.08 7.75
N GLU A 41 -8.43 -17.38 7.88
CA GLU A 41 -9.71 -17.64 7.21
C GLU A 41 -9.74 -17.20 5.73
N GLY A 42 -8.71 -16.50 5.25
CA GLY A 42 -8.55 -16.07 3.86
C GLY A 42 -9.10 -14.68 3.53
N SER A 43 -9.58 -13.93 4.52
CA SER A 43 -9.93 -12.51 4.37
C SER A 43 -8.67 -11.64 4.37
N ILE A 44 -8.75 -10.43 3.81
CA ILE A 44 -7.62 -9.49 3.76
C ILE A 44 -7.39 -8.90 5.15
N ASP A 45 -6.13 -8.95 5.60
CA ASP A 45 -5.66 -8.28 6.82
C ASP A 45 -5.28 -6.83 6.50
N PHE A 46 -6.28 -5.94 6.54
CA PHE A 46 -6.06 -4.51 6.29
C PHE A 46 -5.14 -3.85 7.31
N ALA A 47 -5.08 -4.36 8.55
CA ALA A 47 -4.20 -3.81 9.57
C ALA A 47 -2.72 -4.10 9.23
N ALA A 48 -2.42 -5.29 8.70
CA ALA A 48 -1.09 -5.60 8.19
C ALA A 48 -0.69 -4.71 7.00
N LEU A 49 -1.64 -4.45 6.08
CA LEU A 49 -1.41 -3.55 4.94
C LEU A 49 -1.17 -2.10 5.41
N GLU A 50 -2.03 -1.56 6.28
CA GLU A 50 -1.88 -0.22 6.84
C GLU A 50 -0.57 -0.06 7.62
N SER A 51 -0.19 -1.06 8.42
CA SER A 51 1.09 -1.06 9.16
C SER A 51 2.31 -1.02 8.22
N ALA A 52 2.27 -1.75 7.10
CA ALA A 52 3.34 -1.70 6.10
C ALA A 52 3.41 -0.33 5.41
N LEU A 53 2.28 0.29 5.10
CA LEU A 53 2.23 1.64 4.55
C LEU A 53 2.77 2.67 5.54
N LEU A 54 2.40 2.58 6.81
CA LEU A 54 2.92 3.46 7.87
C LEU A 54 4.43 3.34 8.01
N THR A 55 4.97 2.13 7.90
CA THR A 55 6.43 1.90 7.92
C THR A 55 7.13 2.57 6.73
N LEU A 56 6.45 2.68 5.58
CA LEU A 56 6.93 3.44 4.42
C LEU A 56 6.69 4.95 4.53
N GLY A 57 6.02 5.42 5.59
CA GLY A 57 5.66 6.83 5.74
C GLY A 57 4.42 7.24 4.95
N TYR A 58 3.47 6.32 4.77
CA TYR A 58 2.16 6.58 4.17
C TYR A 58 1.02 6.30 5.16
N HIS A 59 -0.03 7.11 5.12
CA HIS A 59 -1.27 6.90 5.86
C HIS A 59 -2.43 6.80 4.87
N ARG A 60 -3.45 6.02 5.21
CA ARG A 60 -4.67 5.96 4.40
C ARG A 60 -5.34 7.34 4.36
N ALA A 61 -5.75 7.78 3.19
CA ALA A 61 -6.46 9.05 3.06
C ALA A 61 -7.82 8.98 3.78
N PRO A 62 -8.32 10.07 4.39
CA PRO A 62 -9.52 10.05 5.23
C PRO A 62 -10.80 9.57 4.52
N ASP A 63 -10.88 9.79 3.21
CA ASP A 63 -12.00 9.44 2.33
C ASP A 63 -11.75 8.16 1.51
N ALA A 64 -10.62 7.48 1.74
CA ALA A 64 -10.25 6.28 1.02
C ALA A 64 -10.73 5.01 1.71
N ASP A 65 -11.45 4.19 0.95
CA ASP A 65 -11.80 2.82 1.34
C ASP A 65 -10.89 1.81 0.66
N TRP A 66 -10.86 0.60 1.21
CA TRP A 66 -10.23 -0.54 0.57
C TRP A 66 -11.18 -1.15 -0.45
N VAL A 67 -10.71 -1.25 -1.70
CA VAL A 67 -11.39 -2.02 -2.75
C VAL A 67 -10.73 -3.38 -2.86
N THR A 68 -11.50 -4.46 -2.77
CA THR A 68 -10.99 -5.83 -2.77
C THR A 68 -11.37 -6.60 -4.03
N GLY A 69 -10.44 -7.44 -4.49
CA GLY A 69 -10.64 -8.44 -5.54
C GLY A 69 -10.32 -9.85 -5.02
N HIS A 70 -10.27 -10.85 -5.91
CA HIS A 70 -10.00 -12.25 -5.52
C HIS A 70 -8.72 -12.42 -4.69
N TRP A 71 -7.68 -11.64 -5.00
CA TRP A 71 -6.39 -11.66 -4.29
C TRP A 71 -5.74 -10.27 -4.22
N SER A 72 -6.51 -9.20 -4.33
CA SER A 72 -5.95 -7.84 -4.32
C SER A 72 -6.71 -6.88 -3.44
N ALA A 73 -5.99 -5.88 -2.92
CA ALA A 73 -6.54 -4.78 -2.15
C ALA A 73 -5.97 -3.46 -2.67
N HIS A 74 -6.83 -2.46 -2.85
CA HIS A 74 -6.44 -1.15 -3.36
C HIS A 74 -6.96 -0.05 -2.45
N THR A 75 -6.18 1.02 -2.27
CA THR A 75 -6.62 2.20 -1.53
C THR A 75 -5.83 3.44 -1.96
N LEU A 76 -6.25 4.62 -1.52
CA LEU A 76 -5.45 5.84 -1.63
C LEU A 76 -4.72 6.13 -0.32
N ALA A 77 -3.50 6.61 -0.45
CA ALA A 77 -2.67 6.99 0.69
C ALA A 77 -2.05 8.37 0.50
N GLU A 78 -1.73 9.00 1.62
CA GLU A 78 -1.04 10.27 1.71
C GLU A 78 0.29 10.08 2.45
N PRO A 79 1.31 10.90 2.16
CA PRO A 79 2.58 10.86 2.89
C PRO A 79 2.34 11.31 4.33
N ALA A 80 2.73 10.47 5.29
CA ALA A 80 2.66 10.75 6.73
C ALA A 80 3.35 12.08 7.08
N PRO A 81 2.84 12.84 8.06
CA PRO A 81 3.48 14.08 8.49
C PRO A 81 4.92 13.82 8.93
N GLY A 82 5.88 14.42 8.20
CA GLY A 82 7.31 14.24 8.43
C GLY A 82 7.99 13.16 7.57
N SER A 83 7.25 12.43 6.73
CA SER A 83 7.87 11.65 5.66
C SER A 83 8.41 12.62 4.61
N ARG A 84 9.73 12.62 4.41
CA ARG A 84 10.35 13.38 3.32
C ARG A 84 9.78 12.86 2.02
N SER A 85 9.10 13.71 1.26
CA SER A 85 8.81 13.42 -0.14
C SER A 85 10.11 13.05 -0.87
N PRO A 86 10.11 12.03 -1.75
CA PRO A 86 11.30 11.68 -2.51
C PRO A 86 11.78 12.78 -3.46
N ASP A 87 10.99 13.86 -3.67
CA ASP A 87 11.40 15.01 -4.47
C ASP A 87 11.69 16.25 -3.62
N SER A 88 12.97 16.47 -3.38
CA SER A 88 13.52 17.82 -3.26
C SER A 88 14.83 17.83 -4.05
N PRO A 89 14.90 18.50 -5.22
CA PRO A 89 16.16 18.66 -5.92
C PRO A 89 17.13 19.47 -5.04
N ARG A 90 18.38 18.99 -4.95
CA ARG A 90 19.50 19.76 -4.40
C ARG A 90 19.96 20.81 -5.40
#